data_AF-A0A377A3S4-F1
#
_entry.id   AF-A0A377A3S4-F1
#
_cell.length_a   1.000
_cell.length_b   1.000
_cell.length_c   1.000
_cell.angle_alpha   90.00
_cell.angle_beta   90.00
_cell.angle_gamma   90.00
#
_symmetry.space_group_name_H-M   'P 1'
#
loop_
_entity.id
_entity.type
_entity.pdbx_description
1 polymer ?
#
loop_
_entity_poly.entity_id
_entity_poly.type
_entity_poly.pdbx_seq_one_letter_code
_entity_poly.pdbx_strand_id
1 'polypeptide(L)'
;MQAAQQVGRPIDTQKYDGMQLKWQMDNDEQVYVGDSALNLKGLVTLDGVPVNNAAKTWATSTPDEIRASINQVLSDAWAASGYSVVPRDLLIPPEQFALLSSIIVSSAGNQSLLTYLQTNTISYHQNGVPLNIRAVKWLKGRGVGNKDRMVAYTNDKKYVRYPLVPLQSVPVQYRGLYQIVTYYGKLGAVEPVYKETLSYVDGI
;
A
#
# COMPACT_ATOMS: atom_id res chain seq x y z
N MET A 1 -38.08 9.17 8.18
CA MET A 1 -38.04 7.79 7.65
C MET A 1 -39.29 7.37 6.88
N GLN A 2 -40.52 7.54 7.39
CA GLN A 2 -41.74 7.12 6.67
C GLN A 2 -41.91 7.77 5.28
N ALA A 3 -41.62 9.07 5.13
CA ALA A 3 -41.68 9.75 3.83
C ALA A 3 -40.55 9.35 2.86
N ALA A 4 -39.37 8.98 3.37
CA ALA A 4 -38.23 8.53 2.53
C ALA A 4 -38.38 7.06 2.10
N GLN A 5 -39.06 6.23 2.91
CA GLN A 5 -39.46 4.87 2.55
C GLN A 5 -40.52 4.85 1.44
N GLN A 6 -41.43 5.82 1.39
CA GLN A 6 -42.45 5.93 0.34
C GLN A 6 -41.90 6.36 -1.04
N VAL A 7 -40.74 7.02 -1.08
CA VAL A 7 -40.14 7.57 -2.33
C VAL A 7 -39.00 6.69 -2.87
N GLY A 8 -38.69 5.56 -2.21
CA GLY A 8 -37.66 4.60 -2.66
C GLY A 8 -36.23 5.17 -2.70
N ARG A 9 -35.99 6.32 -2.05
CA ARG A 9 -34.67 6.95 -1.92
C ARG A 9 -34.30 7.04 -0.44
N PRO A 10 -33.69 5.97 0.13
CA PRO A 10 -33.22 6.02 1.51
C PRO A 10 -32.03 6.99 1.62
N ILE A 11 -32.31 8.24 1.98
CA ILE A 11 -31.29 9.27 2.23
C ILE A 11 -30.30 8.87 3.34
N ASP A 12 -30.69 7.93 4.21
CA ASP A 12 -29.89 7.44 5.32
C ASP A 12 -28.81 6.43 4.89
N THR A 13 -29.03 5.65 3.82
CA THR A 13 -28.00 4.70 3.32
C THR A 13 -26.88 5.44 2.60
N GLN A 14 -27.21 6.44 1.77
CA GLN A 14 -26.19 7.25 1.09
C GLN A 14 -25.28 7.99 2.07
N LYS A 15 -25.84 8.50 3.18
CA LYS A 15 -25.04 9.15 4.23
C LYS A 15 -24.16 8.15 4.97
N TYR A 16 -24.67 6.96 5.26
CA TYR A 16 -23.90 5.90 5.88
C TYR A 16 -22.76 5.42 4.98
N ASP A 17 -23.04 5.18 3.70
CA ASP A 17 -22.04 4.75 2.71
C ASP A 17 -20.97 5.83 2.50
N GLY A 18 -21.37 7.10 2.43
CA GLY A 18 -20.44 8.23 2.34
C GLY A 18 -19.53 8.35 3.57
N MET A 19 -20.08 8.14 4.77
CA MET A 19 -19.30 8.11 6.01
C MET A 19 -18.32 6.93 6.05
N GLN A 20 -18.76 5.73 5.68
CA GLN A 20 -17.89 4.55 5.61
C GLN A 20 -16.77 4.75 4.58
N LEU A 21 -17.08 5.32 3.42
CA LEU A 21 -16.10 5.65 2.40
C LEU A 21 -15.06 6.64 2.94
N LYS A 22 -15.50 7.74 3.55
CA LYS A 22 -14.59 8.73 4.15
C LYS A 22 -13.70 8.10 5.21
N TRP A 23 -14.25 7.25 6.09
CA TRP A 23 -13.48 6.52 7.09
C TRP A 23 -12.39 5.64 6.46
N GLN A 24 -12.71 4.91 5.38
CA GLN A 24 -11.73 4.12 4.66
C GLN A 24 -10.67 4.98 3.97
N MET A 25 -11.04 6.16 3.45
CA MET A 25 -10.09 7.11 2.84
C MET A 25 -9.11 7.67 3.87
N ASP A 26 -9.59 8.09 5.05
CA ASP A 26 -8.72 8.56 6.14
C ASP A 26 -7.78 7.44 6.63
N ASN A 27 -8.31 6.21 6.74
CA ASN A 27 -7.52 5.06 7.15
C ASN A 27 -6.42 4.73 6.13
N ASP A 28 -6.74 4.79 4.85
CA ASP A 28 -5.80 4.60 3.75
C ASP A 28 -4.69 5.67 3.76
N GLU A 29 -5.05 6.93 3.93
CA GLU A 29 -4.08 8.04 4.06
C GLU A 29 -3.19 7.86 5.29
N GLN A 30 -3.77 7.57 6.46
CA GLN A 30 -3.02 7.39 7.70
C GLN A 30 -2.04 6.21 7.63
N VAL A 31 -2.44 5.10 7.00
CA VAL A 31 -1.59 3.91 6.87
C VAL A 31 -0.43 4.17 5.91
N TYR A 32 -0.69 4.74 4.73
CA TYR A 32 0.36 4.89 3.73
C TYR A 32 1.20 6.14 3.94
N VAL A 33 0.57 7.29 4.16
CA VAL A 33 1.21 8.60 4.24
C VAL A 33 1.46 9.03 5.69
N GLY A 34 0.51 8.73 6.59
CA GLY A 34 0.50 9.27 7.94
C GLY A 34 -0.06 10.69 7.99
N ASP A 35 0.18 11.39 9.09
CA ASP A 35 -0.37 12.73 9.35
C ASP A 35 0.76 13.71 9.69
N SER A 36 0.95 14.70 8.83
CA SER A 36 1.98 15.73 9.00
C SER A 36 1.71 16.68 10.16
N ALA A 37 0.43 16.93 10.50
CA ALA A 37 0.06 17.80 11.62
C ALA A 37 0.38 17.14 12.97
N LEU A 38 0.25 15.82 13.05
CA LEU A 38 0.60 15.02 14.23
C LEU A 38 2.04 14.45 14.18
N ASN A 39 2.81 14.78 13.13
CA ASN A 39 4.14 14.23 12.85
C ASN A 39 4.18 12.69 12.86
N LEU A 40 3.10 12.06 12.40
CA LEU A 40 3.00 10.61 12.24
C LEU A 40 3.41 10.22 10.83
N LYS A 41 4.24 9.19 10.72
CA LYS A 41 4.69 8.65 9.45
C LYS A 41 3.88 7.41 9.08
N GLY A 42 3.39 7.34 7.85
CA GLY A 42 2.84 6.13 7.26
C GLY A 42 3.91 5.24 6.62
N LEU A 43 3.50 4.06 6.17
CA LEU A 43 4.33 2.98 5.64
C LEU A 43 5.29 3.40 4.52
N VAL A 44 4.91 4.36 3.66
CA VAL A 44 5.75 4.77 2.51
C VAL A 44 6.63 5.98 2.84
N THR A 45 6.59 6.41 4.10
CA THR A 45 7.12 7.69 4.58
C THR A 45 8.05 7.56 5.78
N LEU A 46 8.31 6.33 6.21
CA LEU A 46 9.04 6.05 7.43
C LEU A 46 10.48 6.54 7.33
N ASP A 47 10.96 7.11 8.44
CA ASP A 47 12.37 7.50 8.58
C ASP A 47 13.21 6.30 9.04
N GLY A 48 14.44 6.21 8.52
CA GLY A 48 15.40 5.16 8.87
C GLY A 48 15.18 3.82 8.15
N VAL A 49 14.33 3.79 7.12
CA VAL A 49 14.23 2.65 6.19
C VAL A 49 15.33 2.80 5.13
N PRO A 50 16.06 1.73 4.76
CA PRO A 50 16.99 1.74 3.63
C PRO A 50 16.33 2.29 2.36
N VAL A 51 16.97 3.27 1.73
CA VAL A 51 16.51 3.89 0.47
C VAL A 51 17.61 3.79 -0.57
N ASN A 52 17.25 3.27 -1.74
CA ASN A 52 18.10 3.21 -2.91
C ASN A 52 17.43 3.96 -4.08
N ASN A 53 18.17 4.22 -5.16
CA ASN A 53 17.64 4.86 -6.36
C ASN A 53 17.69 3.89 -7.54
N ALA A 54 16.62 3.88 -8.33
CA ALA A 54 16.62 3.16 -9.60
C ALA A 54 17.64 3.80 -10.55
N ALA A 55 18.42 2.97 -11.24
CA ALA A 55 19.42 3.45 -12.20
C ALA A 55 18.77 4.19 -13.39
N LYS A 56 17.52 3.84 -13.72
CA LYS A 56 16.75 4.40 -14.83
C LYS A 56 15.26 4.32 -14.49
N THR A 57 14.48 5.25 -15.03
CA THR A 57 13.02 5.20 -14.93
C THR A 57 12.47 4.01 -15.72
N TRP A 58 11.52 3.28 -15.14
CA TRP A 58 10.98 2.05 -15.72
C TRP A 58 10.27 2.30 -17.06
N ALA A 59 9.75 3.51 -17.26
CA ALA A 59 9.18 3.93 -18.54
C ALA A 59 10.16 3.82 -19.72
N THR A 60 11.46 3.89 -19.45
CA THR A 60 12.51 3.78 -20.48
C THR A 60 13.41 2.56 -20.29
N SER A 61 13.14 1.75 -19.28
CA SER A 61 13.91 0.56 -18.94
C SER A 61 13.50 -0.64 -19.77
N THR A 62 14.45 -1.55 -19.98
CA THR A 62 14.15 -2.88 -20.53
C THR A 62 13.50 -3.78 -19.47
N PRO A 63 12.78 -4.84 -19.86
CA PRO A 63 12.21 -5.80 -18.91
C PRO A 63 13.24 -6.38 -17.94
N ASP A 64 14.47 -6.62 -18.41
CA ASP A 64 15.57 -7.12 -17.59
C ASP A 64 16.09 -6.09 -16.58
N GLU A 65 16.16 -4.82 -16.95
CA GLU A 65 16.53 -3.73 -16.04
C GLU A 65 15.50 -3.56 -14.92
N ILE A 66 14.20 -3.66 -15.25
CA ILE A 66 13.10 -3.64 -14.26
C ILE A 66 13.23 -4.84 -13.31
N ARG A 67 13.46 -6.04 -13.86
CA ARG A 67 13.67 -7.26 -13.07
C ARG A 67 14.86 -7.12 -12.13
N ALA A 68 15.97 -6.55 -12.60
CA ALA A 68 17.14 -6.27 -11.78
C ALA A 68 16.82 -5.26 -10.66
N SER A 69 16.08 -4.20 -10.96
CA SER A 69 15.64 -3.21 -9.97
C SER A 69 14.80 -3.82 -8.84
N ILE A 70 13.86 -4.72 -9.18
CA ILE A 70 13.03 -5.42 -8.19
C ILE A 70 13.86 -6.41 -7.36
N ASN A 71 14.75 -7.18 -7.99
CA ASN A 71 15.62 -8.08 -7.23
C ASN A 71 16.60 -7.32 -6.34
N GLN A 72 17.04 -6.12 -6.75
CA GLN A 72 17.89 -5.27 -5.94
C GLN A 72 17.16 -4.83 -4.67
N VAL A 73 15.93 -4.31 -4.75
CA VAL A 73 15.20 -3.88 -3.53
C VAL A 73 14.97 -5.03 -2.56
N LEU A 74 14.68 -6.23 -3.07
CA LEU A 74 14.50 -7.43 -2.26
C LEU A 74 15.81 -7.87 -1.59
N SER A 75 16.92 -7.81 -2.34
CA SER A 75 18.25 -8.15 -1.84
C SER A 75 18.76 -7.13 -0.83
N ASP A 76 18.48 -5.84 -1.04
CA ASP A 76 18.84 -4.74 -0.13
C ASP A 76 18.13 -4.90 1.22
N ALA A 77 16.81 -5.17 1.19
CA ALA A 77 16.06 -5.47 2.41
C ALA A 77 16.56 -6.73 3.10
N TRP A 78 16.88 -7.78 2.32
CA TRP A 78 17.39 -9.02 2.88
C TRP A 78 18.74 -8.80 3.56
N ALA A 79 19.67 -8.09 2.92
CA ALA A 79 20.97 -7.75 3.49
C ALA A 79 20.84 -6.84 4.73
N ALA A 80 19.97 -5.83 4.69
CA ALA A 80 19.70 -4.94 5.83
C ALA A 80 19.16 -5.69 7.04
N SER A 81 18.33 -6.72 6.83
CA SER A 81 17.83 -7.62 7.88
C SER A 81 18.88 -8.61 8.42
N GLY A 82 20.14 -8.54 7.97
CA GLY A 82 21.17 -9.52 8.30
C GLY A 82 20.91 -10.90 7.69
N TYR A 83 20.32 -10.93 6.49
CA TYR A 83 19.89 -12.13 5.77
C TYR A 83 18.83 -12.98 6.48
N SER A 84 18.07 -12.40 7.41
CA SER A 84 17.06 -13.12 8.19
C SER A 84 15.70 -13.20 7.48
N VAL A 85 15.28 -12.16 6.76
CA VAL A 85 13.93 -12.06 6.17
C VAL A 85 14.01 -11.50 4.76
N VAL A 86 13.45 -12.23 3.79
CA VAL A 86 13.21 -11.70 2.44
C VAL A 86 11.80 -11.14 2.35
N PRO A 87 11.61 -9.88 1.91
CA PRO A 87 10.28 -9.28 1.75
C PRO A 87 9.36 -10.09 0.84
N ARG A 88 8.07 -10.16 1.19
CA ARG A 88 7.05 -10.92 0.44
C ARG A 88 6.08 -10.05 -0.35
N ASP A 89 5.94 -8.79 0.03
CA ASP A 89 5.04 -7.83 -0.58
C ASP A 89 5.85 -6.72 -1.24
N LEU A 90 5.48 -6.39 -2.49
CA LEU A 90 6.05 -5.28 -3.24
C LEU A 90 4.92 -4.31 -3.60
N LEU A 91 5.05 -3.07 -3.16
CA LEU A 91 4.13 -2.00 -3.53
C LEU A 91 4.79 -1.13 -4.59
N ILE A 92 4.06 -0.88 -5.66
CA ILE A 92 4.48 -0.03 -6.77
C ILE A 92 3.35 0.94 -7.15
N PRO A 93 3.66 2.08 -7.79
CA PRO A 93 2.62 2.98 -8.26
C PRO A 93 1.80 2.36 -9.41
N PRO A 94 0.56 2.84 -9.64
CA PRO A 94 -0.36 2.22 -10.61
C PRO A 94 0.15 2.25 -12.06
N GLU A 95 0.90 3.28 -12.45
CA GLU A 95 1.43 3.43 -13.82
C GLU A 95 2.48 2.35 -14.11
N GLN A 96 3.39 2.12 -13.18
CA GLN A 96 4.38 1.06 -13.24
C GLN A 96 3.72 -0.32 -13.17
N PHE A 97 2.68 -0.49 -12.36
CA PHE A 97 1.93 -1.75 -12.34
C PHE A 97 1.28 -2.06 -13.69
N ALA A 98 0.66 -1.05 -14.33
CA ALA A 98 0.10 -1.19 -15.66
C ALA A 98 1.18 -1.53 -16.71
N LEU A 99 2.37 -0.92 -16.61
CA LEU A 99 3.53 -1.24 -17.46
C LEU A 99 3.98 -2.69 -17.31
N LEU A 100 4.09 -3.21 -16.07
CA LEU A 100 4.46 -4.61 -15.84
C LEU A 100 3.44 -5.60 -16.42
N SER A 101 2.17 -5.22 -16.44
CA SER A 101 1.11 -6.05 -17.00
C SER A 101 1.07 -6.03 -18.53
N SER A 102 1.57 -4.97 -19.18
CA SER A 102 1.51 -4.82 -20.63
C SER A 102 2.73 -5.42 -21.35
N ILE A 103 3.88 -5.48 -20.68
CA ILE A 103 5.11 -6.07 -21.21
C ILE A 103 4.99 -7.60 -21.22
N ILE A 104 5.28 -8.22 -22.36
CA ILE A 104 5.39 -9.67 -22.53
C ILE A 104 6.87 -10.07 -22.42
N VAL A 105 7.18 -11.09 -21.62
CA VAL A 105 8.56 -11.47 -21.27
C VAL A 105 9.32 -12.08 -22.45
N SER A 106 8.62 -12.70 -23.40
CA SER A 106 9.20 -13.13 -24.68
C SER A 106 8.10 -13.43 -25.71
N SER A 107 8.45 -13.46 -26.99
CA SER A 107 7.55 -13.92 -28.05
C SER A 107 7.19 -15.42 -27.95
N ALA A 108 7.92 -16.20 -27.14
CA ALA A 108 7.72 -17.65 -26.96
C ALA A 108 6.94 -18.00 -25.68
N GLY A 109 6.97 -17.14 -24.66
CA GLY A 109 6.29 -17.30 -23.39
C GLY A 109 5.14 -16.31 -23.29
N ASN A 110 3.90 -16.79 -23.46
CA ASN A 110 2.66 -16.00 -23.41
C ASN A 110 2.30 -15.45 -22.00
N GLN A 111 3.29 -15.09 -21.19
CA GLN A 111 3.10 -14.57 -19.83
C GLN A 111 3.58 -13.12 -19.74
N SER A 112 2.82 -12.31 -19.00
CA SER A 112 3.20 -10.92 -18.70
C SER A 112 4.41 -10.88 -17.77
N LEU A 113 5.16 -9.77 -17.83
CA LEU A 113 6.29 -9.52 -16.95
C LEU A 113 5.88 -9.58 -15.48
N LEU A 114 4.68 -9.09 -15.16
CA LEU A 114 4.11 -9.21 -13.81
C LEU A 114 4.07 -10.66 -13.32
N THR A 115 3.44 -11.58 -14.06
CA THR A 115 3.32 -13.00 -13.65
C THR A 115 4.68 -13.68 -13.55
N TYR A 116 5.58 -13.34 -14.46
CA TYR A 116 6.95 -13.84 -14.43
C TYR A 116 7.70 -13.36 -13.18
N LEU A 117 7.61 -12.08 -12.82
CA LEU A 117 8.26 -11.50 -11.63
C LEU A 117 7.68 -12.06 -10.32
N GLN A 118 6.40 -12.39 -10.29
CA GLN A 118 5.79 -13.02 -9.11
C GLN A 118 6.44 -14.39 -8.79
N THR A 119 6.88 -15.12 -9.82
CA THR A 119 7.39 -16.50 -9.70
C THR A 119 8.90 -16.62 -9.88
N ASN A 120 9.58 -15.64 -10.48
CA ASN A 120 11.01 -15.67 -10.77
C ASN A 120 11.77 -14.56 -10.03
N THR A 121 11.53 -14.46 -8.72
CA THR A 121 12.23 -13.53 -7.82
C THR A 121 12.82 -14.27 -6.62
N ILE A 122 13.79 -13.64 -5.96
CA ILE A 122 14.47 -14.20 -4.77
C ILE A 122 13.46 -14.55 -3.67
N SER A 123 12.39 -13.75 -3.52
CA SER A 123 11.30 -14.05 -2.58
C SER A 123 10.66 -15.40 -2.85
N TYR A 124 10.36 -15.74 -4.10
CA TYR A 124 9.75 -17.04 -4.43
C TYR A 124 10.68 -18.21 -4.07
N HIS A 125 11.96 -18.12 -4.44
CA HIS A 125 12.92 -19.19 -4.20
C HIS A 125 13.28 -19.36 -2.72
N GLN A 126 13.32 -18.28 -1.93
CA GLN A 126 13.66 -18.33 -0.52
C GLN A 126 12.45 -18.62 0.38
N ASN A 127 11.30 -17.99 0.11
CA ASN A 127 10.10 -18.11 0.95
C ASN A 127 9.15 -19.21 0.50
N GLY A 128 9.27 -19.70 -0.75
CA GLY A 128 8.34 -20.66 -1.35
C GLY A 128 6.96 -20.08 -1.71
N VAL A 129 6.80 -18.76 -1.67
CA VAL A 129 5.53 -18.06 -1.94
C VAL A 129 5.76 -16.99 -3.01
N PRO A 130 4.87 -16.86 -4.01
CA PRO A 130 4.99 -15.82 -5.03
C PRO A 130 5.06 -14.42 -4.43
N LEU A 131 5.89 -13.55 -5.03
CA LEU A 131 5.98 -12.16 -4.62
C LEU A 131 4.65 -11.46 -4.85
N ASN A 132 4.10 -10.82 -3.83
CA ASN A 132 2.82 -10.14 -3.91
C ASN A 132 3.00 -8.69 -4.37
N ILE A 133 2.89 -8.47 -5.68
CA ILE A 133 3.01 -7.15 -6.28
C ILE A 133 1.64 -6.46 -6.30
N ARG A 134 1.53 -5.28 -5.69
CA ARG A 134 0.27 -4.50 -5.66
C ARG A 134 0.47 -3.05 -6.09
N ALA A 135 -0.51 -2.52 -6.79
CA ALA A 135 -0.58 -1.11 -7.14
C ALA A 135 -1.08 -0.27 -5.95
N VAL A 136 -0.36 0.81 -5.61
CA VAL A 136 -0.73 1.75 -4.54
C VAL A 136 -0.59 3.18 -5.03
N LYS A 137 -1.69 3.94 -4.99
CA LYS A 137 -1.74 5.35 -5.48
C LYS A 137 -0.78 6.30 -4.74
N TRP A 138 -0.51 6.05 -3.46
CA TRP A 138 0.29 6.93 -2.59
C TRP A 138 1.80 6.90 -2.89
N LEU A 139 2.24 6.00 -3.75
CA LEU A 139 3.65 5.86 -4.11
C LEU A 139 4.09 6.81 -5.23
N LYS A 140 3.14 7.43 -5.91
CA LYS A 140 3.42 8.39 -6.97
C LYS A 140 4.03 9.67 -6.39
N GLY A 141 5.19 10.08 -6.91
CA GLY A 141 5.90 11.28 -6.48
C GLY A 141 6.39 11.26 -5.03
N ARG A 142 6.46 10.09 -4.38
CA ARG A 142 6.77 9.93 -2.96
C ARG A 142 8.27 9.73 -2.67
N GLY A 143 9.06 9.47 -3.70
CA GLY A 143 10.51 9.37 -3.62
C GLY A 143 11.21 10.72 -3.57
N VAL A 144 12.51 10.68 -3.31
CA VAL A 144 13.37 11.87 -3.35
C VAL A 144 13.23 12.56 -4.71
N GLY A 145 13.06 13.89 -4.70
CA GLY A 145 12.89 14.69 -5.92
C GLY A 145 11.54 14.53 -6.61
N ASN A 146 10.48 14.19 -5.85
CA ASN A 146 9.12 13.94 -6.36
C ASN A 146 9.07 12.84 -7.42
N LYS A 147 9.94 11.84 -7.26
CA LYS A 147 9.98 10.65 -8.12
C LYS A 147 9.06 9.57 -7.56
N ASP A 148 8.72 8.60 -8.39
CA ASP A 148 7.91 7.48 -7.95
C ASP A 148 8.73 6.52 -7.07
N ARG A 149 8.07 5.92 -6.08
CA ARG A 149 8.70 5.05 -5.08
C ARG A 149 8.17 3.63 -5.19
N MET A 150 9.08 2.66 -5.09
CA MET A 150 8.79 1.25 -4.85
C MET A 150 9.08 0.91 -3.40
N VAL A 151 8.27 0.05 -2.79
CA VAL A 151 8.42 -0.37 -1.39
C VAL A 151 8.36 -1.89 -1.29
N ALA A 152 9.42 -2.50 -0.78
CA ALA A 152 9.44 -3.90 -0.41
C ALA A 152 9.26 -4.05 1.11
N TYR A 153 8.34 -4.90 1.53
CA TYR A 153 8.11 -5.22 2.94
C TYR A 153 7.47 -6.61 3.09
N THR A 154 7.25 -7.04 4.32
CA THR A 154 6.43 -8.23 4.60
C THR A 154 5.23 -7.82 5.42
N ASN A 155 4.02 -8.08 4.92
CA ASN A 155 2.78 -7.82 5.65
C ASN A 155 2.52 -8.89 6.72
N ASP A 156 3.34 -8.86 7.78
CA ASP A 156 3.14 -9.64 8.99
C ASP A 156 3.13 -8.68 10.18
N LYS A 157 2.21 -8.89 11.13
CA LYS A 157 2.14 -8.16 12.40
C LYS A 157 3.46 -8.18 13.16
N LYS A 158 4.35 -9.14 12.91
CA LYS A 158 5.70 -9.15 13.50
C LYS A 158 6.58 -7.99 13.03
N TYR A 159 6.42 -7.53 11.79
CA TYR A 159 7.27 -6.52 11.16
C TYR A 159 6.59 -5.15 11.04
N VAL A 160 5.32 -5.13 10.64
CA VAL A 160 4.55 -3.89 10.44
C VAL A 160 3.21 -4.01 11.16
N ARG A 161 2.92 -3.04 12.02
CA ARG A 161 1.69 -2.99 12.81
C ARG A 161 0.94 -1.70 12.58
N TYR A 162 -0.37 -1.79 12.72
CA TYR A 162 -1.25 -0.63 12.69
C TYR A 162 -2.41 -0.88 13.67
N PRO A 163 -2.39 -0.27 14.86
CA PRO A 163 -3.48 -0.39 15.81
C PRO A 163 -4.67 0.43 15.32
N LEU A 164 -5.84 -0.21 15.22
CA LEU A 164 -7.08 0.39 14.73
C LEU A 164 -8.23 0.00 15.66
N VAL A 165 -8.98 0.99 16.15
CA VAL A 165 -10.31 0.75 16.72
C VAL A 165 -11.32 0.97 15.59
N PRO A 166 -12.10 -0.06 15.21
CA PRO A 166 -13.04 0.03 14.11
C PRO A 166 -14.11 1.09 14.41
N LEU A 167 -14.72 1.61 13.34
CA LEU A 167 -15.81 2.57 13.46
C LEU A 167 -17.00 1.94 14.20
N GLN A 168 -17.41 2.54 15.31
CA GLN A 168 -18.52 2.11 16.15
C GLN A 168 -19.58 3.20 16.25
N SER A 169 -20.85 2.80 16.31
CA SER A 169 -21.96 3.71 16.53
C SER A 169 -22.27 3.85 18.02
N VAL A 170 -22.59 5.07 18.44
CA VAL A 170 -23.30 5.29 19.71
C VAL A 170 -24.80 5.02 19.52
N PRO A 171 -25.55 4.71 20.59
CA PRO A 171 -27.00 4.55 20.50
C PRO A 171 -27.69 5.76 19.86
N VAL A 172 -28.73 5.49 19.05
CA VAL A 172 -29.47 6.54 18.34
C VAL A 172 -30.09 7.53 19.33
N GLN A 173 -29.87 8.82 19.06
CA GLN A 173 -30.46 9.90 19.84
C GLN A 173 -31.56 10.57 19.01
N TYR A 174 -32.73 10.73 19.63
CA TYR A 174 -33.87 11.40 19.02
C TYR A 174 -33.84 12.88 19.41
N ARG A 175 -33.83 13.77 18.41
CA ARG A 175 -33.86 15.22 18.62
C ARG A 175 -34.97 15.83 17.77
N GLY A 176 -36.16 15.94 18.37
CA GLY A 176 -37.36 16.34 17.65
C GLY A 176 -37.69 15.36 16.51
N LEU A 177 -37.76 15.85 15.28
CA LEU A 177 -38.02 15.05 14.09
C LEU A 177 -36.77 14.35 13.51
N TYR A 178 -35.59 14.68 14.03
CA TYR A 178 -34.32 14.14 13.56
C TYR A 178 -33.84 12.97 14.42
N GLN A 179 -33.19 12.01 13.77
CA GLN A 179 -32.41 10.97 14.42
C GLN A 179 -30.93 11.25 14.18
N ILE A 180 -30.15 11.22 15.25
CA ILE A 180 -28.72 11.51 15.19
C ILE A 180 -27.99 10.28 15.71
N VAL A 181 -27.07 9.77 14.90
CA VAL A 181 -26.16 8.68 15.27
C VAL A 181 -24.75 9.22 15.08
N THR A 182 -23.96 9.22 16.16
CA THR A 182 -22.54 9.58 16.10
C THR A 182 -21.72 8.32 15.92
N TYR A 183 -20.78 8.36 14.97
CA TYR A 183 -19.81 7.29 14.77
C TYR A 183 -18.45 7.77 15.22
N TYR A 184 -17.71 6.90 15.89
CA TYR A 184 -16.35 7.18 16.31
C TYR A 184 -15.47 5.95 16.08
N GLY A 185 -14.21 6.20 15.77
CA GLY A 185 -13.17 5.20 15.65
C GLY A 185 -11.84 5.85 16.03
N LYS A 186 -10.81 5.03 16.25
CA LYS A 186 -9.47 5.54 16.58
C LYS A 186 -8.47 4.95 15.60
N LEU A 187 -7.82 5.83 14.85
CA LEU A 187 -6.72 5.47 13.96
C LEU A 187 -5.41 5.58 14.75
N GLY A 188 -4.59 4.54 14.71
CA GLY A 188 -3.24 4.57 15.24
C GLY A 188 -2.25 5.16 14.23
N ALA A 189 -0.96 4.91 14.46
CA ALA A 189 0.10 5.16 13.50
C ALA A 189 0.67 3.82 13.00
N VAL A 190 1.31 3.83 11.84
CA VAL A 190 2.04 2.64 11.37
C VAL A 190 3.33 2.51 12.17
N GLU A 191 3.52 1.34 12.76
CA GLU A 191 4.67 1.01 13.58
C GLU A 191 5.49 -0.08 12.88
N PRO A 192 6.64 0.28 12.27
CA PRO A 192 7.63 -0.70 11.83
C PRO A 192 8.41 -1.20 13.05
N VAL A 193 8.19 -2.46 13.43
CA VAL A 193 8.91 -3.11 14.53
C VAL A 193 10.39 -3.29 14.17
N TYR A 194 10.64 -3.69 12.92
CA TYR A 194 11.98 -3.89 12.35
C TYR A 194 12.07 -3.15 11.02
N LYS A 195 12.60 -1.93 11.06
CA LYS A 195 12.69 -1.03 9.89
C LYS A 195 13.62 -1.57 8.81
N GLU A 196 14.61 -2.34 9.22
CA GLU A 196 15.61 -3.01 8.38
C GLU A 196 15.01 -4.09 7.47
N THR A 197 13.79 -4.56 7.76
CA THR A 197 13.07 -5.53 6.90
C THR A 197 12.29 -4.86 5.76
N LEU A 198 12.27 -3.53 5.73
CA LEU A 198 11.69 -2.73 4.66
C LEU A 198 12.81 -2.15 3.81
N SER A 199 12.53 -1.91 2.53
CA SER A 199 13.43 -1.16 1.65
C SER A 199 12.64 -0.35 0.63
N TYR A 200 13.15 0.84 0.31
CA TYR A 200 12.58 1.75 -0.67
C TYR A 200 13.50 1.89 -1.88
N VAL A 201 12.91 2.01 -3.06
CA VAL A 201 13.62 2.44 -4.27
C VAL A 201 12.90 3.62 -4.88
N ASP A 202 13.61 4.73 -5.07
CA ASP A 202 13.08 5.95 -5.66
C ASP A 202 13.53 6.07 -7.13
N GLY A 203 12.72 6.69 -7.98
CA GLY A 203 13.11 6.96 -9.38
C GLY A 203 12.65 5.91 -10.40
N ILE A 204 11.69 5.06 -10.05
CA ILE A 204 11.12 4.06 -10.96
C ILE A 204 10.12 4.65 -11.95
#